data_AF-A4Z1K4-F1
#
_entry.id   AF-A4Z1K4-F1
#
_cell.length_a   1.000
_cell.length_b   1.000
_cell.length_c   1.000
_cell.angle_alpha   90.00
_cell.angle_beta   90.00
_cell.angle_gamma   90.00
#
_symmetry.space_group_name_H-M   'P 1'
#
loop_
_entity.id
_entity.type
_entity.pdbx_description
1 polymer ?
#
loop_
_entity_poly.entity_id
_entity_poly.type
_entity_poly.pdbx_seq_one_letter_code
_entity_poly.pdbx_strand_id
1 'polypeptide(L)' 'MSESRKPSHDAFAVAGTGRNATWTRIGAAWPNEDGKGFNIVIAPGVAVSGKIVLREPRAPTDPEGE' A
#
# COMPACT_ATOMS: atom_id res chain seq x y z
N MET A 1 -3.90 6.29 -24.52
CA MET A 1 -2.68 6.48 -23.71
C MET A 1 -2.87 5.69 -22.41
N SER A 2 -2.65 4.38 -22.44
CA SER A 2 -2.67 3.56 -21.22
C SER A 2 -1.26 3.53 -20.68
N GLU A 3 -0.85 4.61 -20.02
CA GLU A 3 0.23 4.50 -19.05
C GLU A 3 -0.27 3.51 -18.00
N SER A 4 0.40 2.37 -17.89
CA SER A 4 0.27 1.51 -16.70
C SER A 4 0.65 2.38 -15.51
N ARG A 5 -0.33 3.08 -14.95
CA ARG A 5 -0.13 4.06 -13.86
C ARG A 5 0.64 3.33 -12.78
N LYS A 6 1.77 3.88 -12.34
CA LYS A 6 2.47 3.34 -11.18
C LYS A 6 1.53 3.44 -9.97
N PRO A 7 1.59 2.49 -9.03
CA PRO A 7 0.77 2.57 -7.82
C PRO A 7 1.11 3.86 -7.09
N SER A 8 0.09 4.59 -6.64
CA SER A 8 0.29 5.80 -5.85
C SER A 8 0.39 5.50 -4.36
N HIS A 9 -0.08 4.33 -3.93
CA HIS A 9 -0.06 3.92 -2.53
C HIS A 9 0.34 2.46 -2.38
N ASP A 10 0.98 2.16 -1.26
CA ASP A 10 1.16 0.82 -0.73
C ASP A 10 -0.01 0.45 0.17
N ALA A 11 -0.47 -0.80 0.06
CA ALA A 11 -1.51 -1.35 0.91
C ALA A 11 -0.91 -2.18 2.05
N PHE A 12 -1.32 -1.89 3.27
CA PHE A 12 -0.88 -2.59 4.48
C PHE A 12 -2.04 -3.22 5.22
N ALA A 13 -1.91 -4.49 5.59
CA ALA A 13 -2.76 -5.10 6.61
C ALA A 13 -2.21 -4.71 7.98
N VAL A 14 -3.09 -4.21 8.85
CA VAL A 14 -2.73 -3.76 10.20
C VAL A 14 -3.40 -4.67 11.23
N ALA A 15 -2.58 -5.40 11.99
CA ALA A 15 -3.03 -6.26 13.08
C ALA A 15 -2.67 -5.65 14.44
N GLY A 16 -3.59 -5.73 15.40
CA GLY A 16 -3.42 -5.12 16.73
C GLY A 16 -3.75 -3.62 16.77
N THR A 17 -3.49 -2.98 17.90
CA THR A 17 -3.81 -1.57 18.16
C THR A 17 -2.66 -0.82 18.81
N GLY A 18 -2.65 0.51 18.65
CA GLY A 18 -1.65 1.38 19.27
C GLY A 18 -0.23 1.15 18.75
N ARG A 19 0.75 1.28 19.65
CA ARG A 19 2.19 1.21 19.31
C ARG A 19 2.68 -0.19 18.94
N ASN A 20 1.91 -1.22 19.29
CA ASN A 20 2.26 -2.63 19.02
C ASN A 20 1.57 -3.17 17.77
N ALA A 21 0.95 -2.29 16.97
CA ALA A 21 0.32 -2.70 15.73
C ALA A 21 1.38 -3.22 14.74
N THR A 22 1.13 -4.39 14.17
CA THR A 22 1.97 -4.96 13.12
C THR A 22 1.45 -4.51 11.76
N TRP A 23 2.34 -3.93 10.95
CA TRP A 23 2.05 -3.44 9.60
C TRP A 23 2.71 -4.35 8.59
N THR A 24 1.90 -5.11 7.84
CA THR A 24 2.40 -6.02 6.80
C THR A 24 2.03 -5.44 5.44
N ARG A 25 3.01 -5.20 4.57
CA ARG A 25 2.72 -4.79 3.19
C ARG A 25 2.09 -5.97 2.45
N ILE A 26 0.88 -5.78 1.93
CA ILE A 26 0.08 -6.83 1.29
C ILE A 26 -0.13 -6.59 -0.21
N GLY A 27 0.16 -5.38 -0.69
CA GLY A 27 -0.09 -5.01 -2.08
C GLY A 27 0.09 -3.53 -2.33
N ALA A 28 -0.59 -3.06 -3.37
CA ALA A 28 -0.52 -1.68 -3.82
C ALA A 28 -1.89 -1.18 -4.27
N ALA A 29 -2.03 0.14 -4.38
CA ALA A 29 -3.27 0.79 -4.75
C ALA A 29 -3.09 1.91 -5.78
N TRP A 30 -4.10 2.07 -6.61
CA TRP A 30 -4.17 3.03 -7.71
C TRP A 30 -5.43 3.88 -7.56
N PRO A 31 -5.37 5.20 -7.79
CA PRO A 31 -6.55 6.02 -7.78
C PRO A 31 -7.42 5.66 -9.00
N ASN A 32 -8.73 5.62 -8.78
CA ASN A 32 -9.70 5.37 -9.84
C ASN A 32 -9.67 6.53 -10.85
N GLU A 33 -10.19 6.28 -12.06
CA GLU A 33 -10.23 7.33 -13.10
C GLU A 33 -11.06 8.54 -12.68
N ASP A 34 -12.09 8.35 -11.87
CA ASP A 34 -12.94 9.42 -11.33
C ASP A 34 -12.30 10.19 -10.16
N GLY A 35 -11.16 9.70 -9.64
CA GLY A 35 -10.47 10.27 -8.48
C GLY A 35 -11.22 10.12 -7.15
N LYS A 36 -12.32 9.37 -7.10
CA LYS A 36 -13.18 9.22 -5.90
C LYS A 36 -12.95 7.92 -5.13
N GLY A 37 -11.96 7.13 -5.55
CA GLY A 37 -11.67 5.85 -4.93
C GLY A 37 -10.31 5.30 -5.32
N PHE A 38 -10.04 4.09 -4.84
CA PHE A 38 -8.83 3.34 -5.14
C PHE A 38 -9.16 1.90 -5.53
N ASN A 39 -8.45 1.41 -6.54
CA ASN A 39 -8.32 0.00 -6.85
C ASN A 39 -7.13 -0.55 -6.09
N ILE A 40 -7.33 -1.60 -5.31
CA ILE A 40 -6.30 -2.25 -4.51
C ILE A 40 -6.01 -3.61 -5.12
N VAL A 41 -4.74 -3.91 -5.39
CA VAL A 41 -4.29 -5.23 -5.83
C VAL A 41 -3.47 -5.86 -4.71
N ILE A 42 -3.94 -7.00 -4.23
CA ILE A 42 -3.29 -7.79 -3.18
C ILE A 42 -2.37 -8.81 -3.85
N ALA A 43 -1.18 -9.01 -3.28
CA ALA A 43 -0.25 -10.01 -3.77
C ALA A 43 -0.85 -11.43 -3.66
N PRO A 44 -0.57 -12.32 -4.63
CA PRO A 44 -1.07 -13.69 -4.59
C PRO A 44 -0.66 -14.42 -3.31
N GLY A 45 -1.55 -15.26 -2.76
CA GLY A 45 -1.26 -16.07 -1.57
C GLY A 45 -1.34 -15.32 -0.24
N VAL A 46 -1.73 -14.04 -0.24
CA VAL A 46 -1.94 -13.27 1.00
C VAL A 46 -3.39 -13.39 1.45
N ALA A 47 -3.61 -13.98 2.62
CA ALA A 47 -4.89 -13.92 3.32
C ALA A 47 -4.95 -12.64 4.16
N VAL A 48 -6.01 -11.86 4.01
CA VAL A 48 -6.19 -10.59 4.73
C VAL A 48 -7.49 -10.59 5.52
N SER A 49 -7.45 -10.01 6.72
CA SER A 49 -8.62 -9.81 7.58
C SER A 49 -8.45 -8.55 8.41
N GLY A 50 -9.54 -7.84 8.68
CA GLY A 50 -9.52 -6.64 9.53
C GLY A 50 -9.19 -5.36 8.75
N LYS A 51 -8.25 -4.56 9.26
CA LYS A 51 -8.00 -3.20 8.78
C LYS A 51 -6.92 -3.19 7.69
N ILE A 52 -7.25 -2.60 6.54
CA ILE A 52 -6.29 -2.26 5.49
C ILE A 52 -6.07 -0.75 5.50
N VAL A 53 -4.80 -0.32 5.40
CA VAL A 53 -4.42 1.09 5.32
C VAL A 53 -3.60 1.32 4.05
N LEU A 54 -3.97 2.34 3.29
CA LEU A 54 -3.22 2.81 2.14
C LEU A 54 -2.27 3.93 2.58
N ARG A 55 -1.01 3.88 2.13
CA ARG A 55 0.00 4.91 2.41
C ARG A 55 0.75 5.24 1.15
N GLU A 56 1.07 6.50 0.94
CA GLU A 56 2.02 6.88 -0.10
C GLU A 56 3.34 6.11 0.10
N PRO A 57 3.96 5.60 -0.97
CA PRO A 57 5.23 4.93 -0.86
C PRO A 57 6.24 5.91 -0.26
N ARG A 58 6.99 5.46 0.75
CA ARG A 58 8.07 6.27 1.31
C ARG A 58 9.04 6.57 0.16
N ALA A 59 9.41 7.84 0.00
CA ALA A 59 10.48 8.20 -0.93
C ALA A 59 11.68 7.27 -0.68
N PRO A 60 12.32 6.72 -1.73
CA PRO A 60 13.53 5.95 -1.54
C PRO A 60 14.48 6.84 -0.76
N THR A 61 14.78 6.45 0.48
CA THR A 61 15.92 7.01 1.18
C THR A 61 17.12 6.55 0.38
N ASP A 62 17.75 7.47 -0.34
CA ASP A 62 19.10 7.26 -0.86
C ASP A 62 19.94 6.67 0.28
N PRO A 63 20.66 5.55 0.06
CA PRO A 63 21.61 5.06 1.04
C PRO A 63 22.81 6.01 1.07
N GLU A 64 22.68 7.16 1.72
CA GLU A 64 23.79 7.77 2.47
C GLU A 64 24.07 6.82 3.64
N GLY A 65 25.21 6.20 3.85
CA GLY A 65 26.57 6.38 3.34
C GLY A 65 27.46 5.86 4.46
N GLU A 66 28.27 4.83 4.16
CA GLU A 66 29.35 4.22 4.97
C GLU A 66 29.02 3.50 6.30
#